data_AF-T0T787-F1
#
_entry.id   AF-T0T787-F1
#
_cell.length_a   1.000
_cell.length_b   1.000
_cell.length_c   1.000
_cell.angle_alpha   90.00
_cell.angle_beta   90.00
_cell.angle_gamma   90.00
#
_symmetry.space_group_name_H-M   'P 1'
#
loop_
_entity.id
_entity.type
_entity.pdbx_description
1 polymer ?
#
loop_
_entity_poly.entity_id
_entity_poly.type
_entity_poly.pdbx_seq_one_letter_code
_entity_poly.pdbx_strand_id
1 'polypeptide(L)'
;MKNIAILFTAILTTFTVFAEESQLRTNKIQLHEIARVQNINSLAQKGLDQENPLAGGFNDLIPYIMPTPYQENAGSCLYMSHTGIVEWWMNRLNDLQGEQRLDLSERFFMALKTLRTGQENIENWRTDNIYRINKAGHIYLNEDYRYTKGYYKKVNDIRVATNADDEEAKYGTRFNWISFKDQLDPAKAIKIPQFKRDVLLVDKDKNQWNVAEAPTKYRRSSEKALVKNQAPVLVIYNHQGFWHANIVFGFNDNTKHECPFVSSFKPYMDERAQELTKEAEQATSAKKKRSLLAKAKRFQERGNKVQKRFDQIGCANKGAFYVRDSIFPNEEMPLYDYDFTQEGEEKHLNSSLILREYEWLTTSANHIIQILPANE
;
A
#
# COMPACT_ATOMS: atom_id res chain seq x y z
N MET A 1 50.23 -12.74 -61.77
CA MET A 1 49.28 -13.85 -61.99
C MET A 1 48.74 -14.33 -60.64
N LYS A 2 47.42 -14.21 -60.46
CA LYS A 2 46.50 -14.88 -59.50
C LYS A 2 46.85 -14.75 -58.01
N ASN A 3 46.30 -13.79 -57.25
CA ASN A 3 44.91 -13.64 -56.76
C ASN A 3 44.27 -14.93 -56.25
N ILE A 4 44.24 -15.12 -54.92
CA ILE A 4 43.13 -15.75 -54.19
C ILE A 4 42.92 -14.96 -52.89
N ALA A 5 41.87 -14.15 -52.88
CA ALA A 5 41.21 -13.62 -51.69
C ALA A 5 39.90 -14.42 -51.54
N ILE A 6 39.66 -15.03 -50.37
CA ILE A 6 38.35 -15.59 -49.98
C ILE A 6 38.23 -15.37 -48.47
N LEU A 7 37.62 -14.25 -48.06
CA LEU A 7 36.19 -14.09 -47.73
C LEU A 7 35.83 -14.67 -46.36
N PHE A 8 35.86 -13.80 -45.35
CA PHE A 8 35.25 -14.01 -44.04
C PHE A 8 33.72 -14.05 -44.20
N THR A 9 33.11 -15.21 -43.97
CA THR A 9 31.66 -15.32 -43.83
C THR A 9 31.33 -15.20 -42.35
N ALA A 10 31.00 -13.99 -41.92
CA ALA A 10 30.32 -13.77 -40.65
C ALA A 10 28.90 -14.33 -40.77
N ILE A 11 28.62 -15.43 -40.07
CA ILE A 11 27.25 -15.91 -39.88
C ILE A 11 26.62 -14.97 -38.85
N LEU A 12 25.85 -14.00 -39.36
CA LEU A 12 24.88 -13.25 -38.57
C LEU A 12 23.88 -14.26 -37.98
N THR A 13 24.00 -14.51 -36.67
CA THR A 13 22.89 -15.02 -35.88
C THR A 13 21.85 -13.92 -35.78
N THR A 14 20.83 -13.96 -36.64
CA THR A 14 19.59 -13.24 -36.40
C THR A 14 18.84 -13.92 -35.26
N PHE A 15 19.23 -13.62 -34.02
CA PHE A 15 18.27 -13.64 -32.93
C PHE A 15 17.34 -12.47 -33.18
N THR A 16 16.16 -12.78 -33.70
CA THR A 16 15.03 -11.86 -33.67
C THR A 16 14.74 -11.53 -32.21
N VAL A 17 15.19 -10.35 -31.79
CA VAL A 17 14.74 -9.67 -30.58
C VAL A 17 13.27 -9.31 -30.81
N PHE A 18 12.38 -10.23 -30.44
CA PHE A 18 10.96 -9.95 -30.25
C PHE A 18 10.62 -10.26 -28.79
N ALA A 19 11.03 -9.37 -27.89
CA ALA A 19 10.56 -9.34 -26.50
C ALA A 19 10.72 -7.96 -25.82
N GLU A 20 11.54 -7.04 -26.34
CA GLU A 20 11.79 -5.75 -25.67
C GLU A 20 10.84 -4.60 -26.08
N GLU A 21 10.17 -4.68 -27.24
CA GLU A 21 9.23 -3.61 -27.65
C GLU A 21 7.84 -3.72 -27.01
N SER A 22 7.47 -4.91 -26.50
CA SER A 22 6.18 -5.11 -25.81
C SER A 22 6.20 -4.52 -24.40
N GLN A 23 7.25 -4.79 -23.61
CA GLN A 23 7.34 -4.35 -22.21
C GLN A 23 7.48 -2.83 -22.06
N LEU A 24 8.26 -2.18 -22.93
CA LEU A 24 8.38 -0.71 -22.98
C LEU A 24 7.08 -0.03 -23.41
N ARG A 25 6.26 -0.69 -24.27
CA ARG A 25 4.93 -0.21 -24.61
C ARG A 25 3.96 -0.43 -23.47
N THR A 26 3.93 -1.59 -22.82
CA THR A 26 3.01 -1.88 -21.71
C THR A 26 3.23 -0.96 -20.52
N ASN A 27 4.48 -0.68 -20.13
CA ASN A 27 4.76 0.27 -19.03
C ASN A 27 4.36 1.71 -19.39
N LYS A 28 4.62 2.16 -20.62
CA LYS A 28 4.16 3.48 -21.10
C LYS A 28 2.63 3.54 -21.21
N ILE A 29 1.99 2.47 -21.68
CA ILE A 29 0.54 2.35 -21.77
C ILE A 29 -0.07 2.39 -20.37
N GLN A 30 0.48 1.66 -19.39
CA GLN A 30 0.01 1.70 -18.01
C GLN A 30 0.16 3.10 -17.40
N LEU A 31 1.30 3.77 -17.55
CA LEU A 31 1.49 5.15 -17.04
C LEU A 31 0.55 6.17 -17.72
N HIS A 32 0.37 6.06 -19.04
CA HIS A 32 -0.56 6.88 -19.81
C HIS A 32 -2.02 6.63 -19.37
N GLU A 33 -2.42 5.38 -19.17
CA GLU A 33 -3.77 5.05 -18.70
C GLU A 33 -3.98 5.46 -17.24
N ILE A 34 -2.96 5.37 -16.38
CA ILE A 34 -2.99 5.90 -15.00
C ILE A 34 -3.24 7.41 -15.04
N ALA A 35 -2.52 8.15 -15.87
CA ALA A 35 -2.70 9.59 -16.03
C ALA A 35 -4.09 9.93 -16.62
N ARG A 36 -4.60 9.13 -17.56
CA ARG A 36 -5.94 9.29 -18.15
C ARG A 36 -7.05 9.07 -17.12
N VAL A 37 -6.96 8.03 -16.29
CA VAL A 37 -7.97 7.70 -15.28
C VAL A 37 -7.93 8.69 -14.11
N GLN A 38 -6.76 9.24 -13.80
CA GLN A 38 -6.63 10.34 -12.85
C GLN A 38 -7.07 11.70 -13.39
N ASN A 39 -7.60 11.79 -14.62
CA ASN A 39 -8.35 12.95 -15.04
C ASN A 39 -9.69 12.96 -14.28
N ILE A 40 -9.61 13.50 -13.06
CA ILE A 40 -10.51 13.54 -11.89
C ILE A 40 -12.01 13.52 -12.19
N ASN A 41 -12.44 14.03 -13.35
CA ASN A 41 -13.83 14.07 -13.76
C ASN A 41 -14.48 12.68 -13.94
N SER A 42 -13.72 11.59 -14.14
CA SER A 42 -14.30 10.25 -14.32
C SER A 42 -14.40 9.42 -13.03
N LEU A 43 -13.55 9.65 -12.01
CA LEU A 43 -13.45 8.81 -10.81
C LEU A 43 -14.52 9.12 -9.73
N ALA A 44 -15.32 10.17 -9.91
CA ALA A 44 -16.35 10.58 -8.95
C ALA A 44 -17.64 9.75 -9.01
N GLN A 45 -17.78 8.80 -9.95
CA GLN A 45 -19.11 8.37 -10.41
C GLN A 45 -19.67 7.02 -9.94
N LYS A 46 -19.07 6.30 -8.98
CA LYS A 46 -19.74 5.11 -8.43
C LYS A 46 -19.69 5.05 -6.91
N GLY A 47 -20.80 5.45 -6.28
CA GLY A 47 -21.14 5.09 -4.90
C GLY A 47 -21.84 6.18 -4.08
N LEU A 48 -21.91 7.41 -4.57
CA LEU A 48 -22.60 8.52 -3.92
C LEU A 48 -23.24 9.38 -5.02
N ASP A 49 -24.54 9.65 -4.95
CA ASP A 49 -25.21 10.67 -5.78
C ASP A 49 -24.67 12.06 -5.41
N GLN A 50 -23.42 12.37 -5.80
CA GLN A 50 -22.73 13.56 -5.33
C GLN A 50 -22.19 14.44 -6.45
N GLU A 51 -22.53 15.72 -6.32
CA GLU A 51 -21.68 16.85 -6.69
C GLU A 51 -20.20 16.50 -6.50
N ASN A 52 -19.35 16.93 -7.43
CA ASN A 52 -17.90 16.70 -7.43
C ASN A 52 -17.30 16.63 -6.00
N PRO A 53 -16.83 15.45 -5.52
CA PRO A 53 -16.38 15.26 -4.13
C PRO A 53 -15.13 16.07 -3.77
N LEU A 54 -14.49 16.71 -4.77
CA LEU A 54 -13.37 17.61 -4.60
C LEU A 54 -13.79 19.08 -4.43
N ALA A 55 -15.03 19.43 -4.75
CA ALA A 55 -15.48 20.82 -4.68
C ALA A 55 -15.42 21.33 -3.24
N GLY A 56 -14.63 22.38 -3.02
CA GLY A 56 -14.41 22.98 -1.70
C GLY A 56 -13.52 22.17 -0.75
N GLY A 57 -12.83 21.15 -1.24
CA GLY A 57 -11.85 20.35 -0.48
C GLY A 57 -10.43 20.90 -0.55
N PHE A 58 -9.55 20.33 0.28
CA PHE A 58 -8.10 20.49 0.18
C PHE A 58 -7.54 19.44 -0.79
N ASN A 59 -7.22 19.87 -2.01
CA ASN A 59 -6.91 19.02 -3.16
C ASN A 59 -5.44 19.13 -3.63
N ASP A 60 -4.64 20.00 -3.01
CA ASP A 60 -3.33 20.43 -3.52
C ASP A 60 -2.32 19.27 -3.68
N LEU A 61 -2.51 18.17 -2.95
CA LEU A 61 -1.58 17.03 -3.00
C LEU A 61 -1.92 16.03 -4.09
N ILE A 62 -3.14 16.06 -4.64
CA ILE A 62 -3.67 15.10 -5.63
C ILE A 62 -2.78 14.96 -6.87
N PRO A 63 -2.25 16.04 -7.48
CA PRO A 63 -1.49 15.93 -8.73
C PRO A 63 -0.28 15.00 -8.67
N TYR A 64 0.27 14.75 -7.47
CA TYR A 64 1.47 13.95 -7.26
C TYR A 64 1.19 12.54 -6.72
N ILE A 65 -0.08 12.19 -6.46
CA ILE A 65 -0.46 10.86 -5.97
C ILE A 65 -0.50 9.87 -7.13
N MET A 66 0.21 8.76 -7.00
CA MET A 66 0.13 7.62 -7.93
C MET A 66 -0.84 6.56 -7.40
N PRO A 67 -1.44 5.72 -8.25
CA PRO A 67 -2.10 4.49 -7.81
C PRO A 67 -1.05 3.49 -7.30
N THR A 68 -1.50 2.35 -6.76
CA THR A 68 -0.60 1.29 -6.26
C THR A 68 -1.13 -0.08 -6.66
N PRO A 69 -0.28 -1.10 -6.85
CA PRO A 69 -0.71 -2.48 -7.05
C PRO A 69 -1.57 -3.01 -5.89
N TYR A 70 -2.48 -3.94 -6.18
CA TYR A 70 -3.25 -4.65 -5.18
C TYR A 70 -2.32 -5.58 -4.38
N GLN A 71 -2.25 -5.39 -3.06
CA GLN A 71 -1.30 -6.12 -2.24
C GLN A 71 -1.64 -7.62 -2.07
N GLU A 72 -2.88 -8.00 -2.35
CA GLU A 72 -3.47 -9.30 -2.02
C GLU A 72 -3.17 -9.72 -0.56
N ASN A 73 -2.54 -10.88 -0.36
CA ASN A 73 -2.25 -11.47 0.94
C ASN A 73 -0.77 -11.34 1.35
N ALA A 74 -0.01 -10.46 0.69
CA ALA A 74 1.39 -10.20 1.01
C ALA A 74 1.56 -9.57 2.39
N GLY A 75 0.59 -8.75 2.83
CA GLY A 75 0.71 -7.95 4.06
C GLY A 75 1.76 -6.85 3.94
N SER A 76 1.80 -6.19 2.78
CA SER A 76 2.79 -5.18 2.39
C SER A 76 2.30 -3.74 2.54
N CYS A 77 1.03 -3.51 2.91
CA CYS A 77 0.39 -2.18 3.00
C CYS A 77 1.23 -1.07 3.66
N LEU A 78 1.95 -1.39 4.74
CA LEU A 78 2.83 -0.41 5.39
C LEU A 78 3.92 0.08 4.45
N TYR A 79 4.59 -0.83 3.73
CA TYR A 79 5.67 -0.52 2.82
C TYR A 79 5.14 0.13 1.54
N MET A 80 3.94 -0.25 1.08
CA MET A 80 3.30 0.44 -0.03
C MET A 80 2.90 1.88 0.32
N SER A 81 2.41 2.10 1.54
CA SER A 81 2.10 3.44 2.05
C SER A 81 3.36 4.30 2.23
N HIS A 82 4.43 3.74 2.79
CA HIS A 82 5.70 4.47 2.92
C HIS A 82 6.30 4.80 1.54
N THR A 83 6.28 3.85 0.61
CA THR A 83 6.75 4.08 -0.76
C THR A 83 5.94 5.17 -1.44
N GLY A 84 4.61 5.15 -1.30
CA GLY A 84 3.73 6.21 -1.81
C GLY A 84 4.04 7.61 -1.29
N ILE A 85 4.50 7.74 -0.05
CA ILE A 85 4.90 9.05 0.49
C ILE A 85 6.25 9.49 -0.08
N VAL A 86 7.21 8.58 -0.19
CA VAL A 86 8.52 8.88 -0.81
C VAL A 86 8.31 9.26 -2.27
N GLU A 87 7.48 8.52 -2.99
CA GLU A 87 7.08 8.78 -4.37
C GLU A 87 6.41 10.13 -4.52
N TRP A 88 5.42 10.44 -3.67
CA TRP A 88 4.77 11.74 -3.66
C TRP A 88 5.76 12.89 -3.44
N TRP A 89 6.72 12.75 -2.50
CA TRP A 89 7.75 13.75 -2.28
C TRP A 89 8.69 13.91 -3.47
N MET A 90 9.13 12.79 -4.06
CA MET A 90 10.00 12.83 -5.23
C MET A 90 9.28 13.49 -6.42
N ASN A 91 8.01 13.19 -6.63
CA ASN A 91 7.21 13.83 -7.67
C ASN A 91 7.04 15.33 -7.40
N ARG A 92 6.68 15.72 -6.17
CA ARG A 92 6.51 17.13 -5.80
C ARG A 92 7.79 17.95 -5.90
N LEU A 93 8.91 17.44 -5.36
CA LEU A 93 10.18 18.17 -5.36
C LEU A 93 10.77 18.38 -6.76
N ASN A 94 10.34 17.58 -7.73
CA ASN A 94 10.77 17.67 -9.12
C ASN A 94 9.66 18.17 -10.06
N ASP A 95 8.52 18.62 -9.52
CA ASP A 95 7.33 19.05 -10.28
C ASP A 95 6.86 18.04 -11.35
N LEU A 96 6.93 16.75 -11.02
CA LEU A 96 6.51 15.66 -11.91
C LEU A 96 5.02 15.36 -11.68
N GLN A 97 4.21 15.57 -12.71
CA GLN A 97 2.76 15.36 -12.67
C GLN A 97 2.32 14.50 -13.87
N GLY A 98 1.10 13.94 -13.80
CA GLY A 98 0.55 13.13 -14.89
C GLY A 98 1.44 11.94 -15.25
N GLU A 99 1.81 11.82 -16.52
CA GLU A 99 2.63 10.70 -17.03
C GLU A 99 4.11 10.80 -16.65
N GLN A 100 4.57 11.96 -16.18
CA GLN A 100 5.98 12.19 -15.83
C GLN A 100 6.33 11.71 -14.42
N ARG A 101 5.31 11.37 -13.62
CA ARG A 101 5.49 10.90 -12.25
C ARG A 101 6.31 9.61 -12.21
N LEU A 102 7.16 9.54 -11.21
CA LEU A 102 7.88 8.33 -10.87
C LEU A 102 6.92 7.33 -10.23
N ASP A 103 7.02 6.07 -10.66
CA ASP A 103 6.41 4.89 -10.03
C ASP A 103 7.51 4.15 -9.27
N LEU A 104 7.58 4.32 -7.95
CA LEU A 104 8.68 3.78 -7.12
C LEU A 104 8.38 2.36 -6.64
N SER A 105 9.41 1.51 -6.59
CA SER A 105 9.28 0.11 -6.20
C SER A 105 8.93 -0.09 -4.72
N GLU A 106 7.72 -0.57 -4.42
CA GLU A 106 7.36 -1.00 -3.06
C GLU A 106 8.17 -2.22 -2.64
N ARG A 107 8.51 -3.10 -3.59
CA ARG A 107 9.29 -4.31 -3.35
C ARG A 107 10.72 -3.98 -2.89
N PHE A 108 11.31 -2.88 -3.38
CA PHE A 108 12.60 -2.41 -2.88
C PHE A 108 12.53 -2.09 -1.39
N PHE A 109 11.51 -1.35 -0.97
CA PHE A 109 11.32 -1.03 0.45
C PHE A 109 11.12 -2.32 1.28
N MET A 110 10.32 -3.27 0.79
CA MET A 110 10.15 -4.58 1.44
C MET A 110 11.48 -5.34 1.56
N ALA A 111 12.32 -5.31 0.53
CA ALA A 111 13.65 -5.91 0.54
C ALA A 111 14.56 -5.28 1.61
N LEU A 112 14.53 -3.95 1.79
CA LEU A 112 15.28 -3.28 2.86
C LEU A 112 14.88 -3.78 4.25
N LYS A 113 13.58 -4.05 4.47
CA LYS A 113 13.15 -4.70 5.71
C LYS A 113 13.70 -6.12 5.82
N THR A 114 13.59 -6.93 4.76
CA THR A 114 14.06 -8.33 4.78
C THR A 114 15.55 -8.41 5.10
N LEU A 115 16.35 -7.51 4.53
CA LEU A 115 17.79 -7.39 4.76
C LEU A 115 18.16 -6.68 6.06
N ARG A 116 17.17 -6.22 6.84
CA ARG A 116 17.35 -5.47 8.09
C ARG A 116 18.19 -4.18 7.91
N THR A 117 18.16 -3.57 6.73
CA THR A 117 18.83 -2.29 6.47
C THR A 117 18.33 -1.22 7.44
N GLY A 118 19.26 -0.53 8.12
CA GLY A 118 18.95 0.55 9.06
C GLY A 118 18.24 0.10 10.34
N GLN A 119 18.26 -1.19 10.67
CA GLN A 119 17.56 -1.75 11.82
C GLN A 119 17.98 -1.13 13.16
N GLU A 120 19.21 -0.64 13.26
CA GLU A 120 19.73 0.10 14.41
C GLU A 120 18.94 1.38 14.72
N ASN A 121 18.25 1.94 13.72
CA ASN A 121 17.44 3.16 13.86
C ASN A 121 15.93 2.88 14.01
N ILE A 122 15.54 1.62 14.20
CA ILE A 122 14.14 1.20 14.28
C ILE A 122 13.80 0.82 15.73
N GLU A 123 13.24 1.78 16.48
CA GLU A 123 12.73 1.52 17.82
C GLU A 123 11.26 1.09 17.78
N ASN A 124 10.47 1.75 16.93
CA ASN A 124 9.08 1.40 16.67
C ASN A 124 8.87 1.07 15.19
N TRP A 125 8.92 -0.22 14.87
CA TRP A 125 8.75 -0.70 13.48
C TRP A 125 7.45 -0.25 12.80
N ARG A 126 6.43 0.24 13.52
CA ARG A 126 5.22 0.79 12.90
C ARG A 126 5.45 2.17 12.31
N THR A 127 6.30 2.97 12.92
CA THR A 127 6.49 4.38 12.57
C THR A 127 7.83 4.67 11.93
N ASP A 128 8.82 3.79 12.13
CA ASP A 128 10.23 4.14 11.90
C ASP A 128 10.77 3.63 10.56
N ASN A 129 9.97 2.92 9.74
CA ASN A 129 10.48 2.27 8.53
C ASN A 129 11.10 3.24 7.53
N ILE A 130 10.70 4.52 7.54
CA ILE A 130 11.34 5.53 6.69
C ILE A 130 12.87 5.57 6.86
N TYR A 131 13.38 5.26 8.06
CA TYR A 131 14.82 5.27 8.31
C TYR A 131 15.59 4.14 7.60
N ARG A 132 14.90 3.09 7.14
CA ARG A 132 15.53 2.07 6.27
C ARG A 132 15.91 2.67 4.93
N ILE A 133 15.01 3.48 4.38
CA ILE A 133 15.18 4.19 3.13
C ILE A 133 16.26 5.28 3.26
N ASN A 134 16.27 6.03 4.37
CA ASN A 134 17.36 6.95 4.69
C ASN A 134 18.73 6.28 4.71
N LYS A 135 18.83 5.10 5.34
CA LYS A 135 20.07 4.31 5.41
C LYS A 135 20.52 3.84 4.03
N ALA A 136 19.58 3.47 3.15
CA ALA A 136 19.89 3.12 1.77
C ALA A 136 20.33 4.36 0.96
N GLY A 137 19.70 5.51 1.18
CA GLY A 137 19.98 6.77 0.48
C GLY A 137 19.53 6.81 -0.99
N HIS A 138 18.85 5.76 -1.44
CA HIS A 138 18.32 5.62 -2.79
C HIS A 138 17.11 4.68 -2.82
N ILE A 139 16.40 4.68 -3.95
CA ILE A 139 15.29 3.79 -4.29
C ILE A 139 15.35 3.43 -5.78
N TYR A 140 14.49 2.52 -6.24
CA TYR A 140 14.39 2.10 -7.64
C TYR A 140 12.98 2.32 -8.16
N LEU A 141 12.83 2.43 -9.47
CA LEU A 141 11.52 2.40 -10.11
C LEU A 141 10.89 1.01 -9.98
N ASN A 142 9.56 0.98 -9.97
CA ASN A 142 8.80 -0.26 -9.97
C ASN A 142 9.16 -1.11 -11.20
N GLU A 143 9.36 -0.53 -12.38
CA GLU A 143 9.78 -1.29 -13.58
C GLU A 143 11.11 -2.05 -13.41
N ASP A 144 12.04 -1.52 -12.62
CA ASP A 144 13.33 -2.16 -12.35
C ASP A 144 13.24 -3.22 -11.24
N TYR A 145 12.32 -3.06 -10.30
CA TYR A 145 12.11 -4.02 -9.23
C TYR A 145 10.63 -4.20 -8.89
N ARG A 146 9.91 -4.86 -9.80
CA ARG A 146 8.44 -4.90 -9.80
C ARG A 146 7.85 -5.59 -8.58
N TYR A 147 6.75 -5.03 -8.07
CA TYR A 147 5.83 -5.79 -7.23
C TYR A 147 5.21 -6.93 -8.06
N THR A 148 5.36 -8.18 -7.63
CA THR A 148 5.17 -9.34 -8.52
C THR A 148 4.53 -10.54 -7.82
N LYS A 149 4.13 -11.56 -8.59
CA LYS A 149 3.82 -12.90 -8.09
C LYS A 149 4.93 -13.85 -8.50
N GLY A 150 5.11 -14.91 -7.72
CA GLY A 150 6.11 -15.92 -8.02
C GLY A 150 6.01 -17.11 -7.08
N TYR A 151 6.72 -18.18 -7.43
CA TYR A 151 6.78 -19.39 -6.62
C TYR A 151 7.77 -19.22 -5.46
N TYR A 152 7.30 -19.50 -4.25
CA TYR A 152 8.10 -19.50 -3.03
C TYR A 152 7.75 -20.67 -2.14
N LYS A 153 8.71 -21.10 -1.33
CA LYS A 153 8.47 -22.02 -0.21
C LYS A 153 9.04 -21.48 1.08
N LYS A 154 8.82 -22.20 2.18
CA LYS A 154 9.42 -21.87 3.47
C LYS A 154 10.47 -22.91 3.84
N VAL A 155 11.70 -22.46 4.05
CA VAL A 155 12.79 -23.28 4.61
C VAL A 155 13.21 -22.63 5.92
N ASN A 156 13.09 -23.34 7.04
CA ASN A 156 13.39 -22.82 8.39
C ASN A 156 12.69 -21.48 8.69
N ASP A 157 11.39 -21.40 8.39
CA ASP A 157 10.56 -20.18 8.50
C ASP A 157 10.94 -18.99 7.60
N ILE A 158 11.99 -19.12 6.80
CA ILE A 158 12.43 -18.12 5.83
C ILE A 158 11.78 -18.43 4.47
N ARG A 159 11.26 -17.39 3.80
CA ARG A 159 10.76 -17.53 2.43
C ARG A 159 11.93 -17.54 1.46
N VAL A 160 11.95 -18.53 0.59
CA VAL A 160 12.93 -18.66 -0.50
C VAL A 160 12.20 -18.86 -1.82
N ALA A 161 12.79 -18.36 -2.90
CA ALA A 161 12.24 -18.56 -4.24
C ALA A 161 12.36 -20.04 -4.63
N THR A 162 11.38 -20.53 -5.37
CA THR A 162 11.38 -21.87 -5.95
C THR A 162 10.67 -21.84 -7.32
N ASN A 163 10.31 -22.98 -7.88
CA ASN A 163 9.58 -23.12 -9.13
C ASN A 163 8.28 -23.91 -8.94
N ALA A 164 7.54 -24.11 -10.04
CA ALA A 164 6.25 -24.81 -10.03
C ALA A 164 6.37 -26.32 -9.76
N ASP A 165 7.54 -26.91 -10.03
CA ASP A 165 7.79 -28.36 -9.91
C ASP A 165 8.08 -28.80 -8.47
N ASP A 166 8.32 -27.86 -7.57
CA ASP A 166 8.57 -28.12 -6.16
C ASP A 166 7.25 -28.37 -5.40
N GLU A 167 7.09 -29.55 -4.82
CA GLU A 167 5.85 -29.98 -4.14
C GLU A 167 5.42 -29.06 -2.99
N GLU A 168 6.36 -28.32 -2.37
CA GLU A 168 6.07 -27.37 -1.30
C GLU A 168 5.85 -25.93 -1.80
N ALA A 169 5.92 -25.71 -3.12
CA ALA A 169 5.79 -24.39 -3.71
C ALA A 169 4.41 -23.80 -3.46
N LYS A 170 4.42 -22.49 -3.18
CA LYS A 170 3.24 -21.64 -3.15
C LYS A 170 3.45 -20.52 -4.14
N TYR A 171 2.44 -20.21 -4.91
CA TYR A 171 2.45 -19.08 -5.83
C TYR A 171 1.75 -17.86 -5.21
N GLY A 172 2.24 -16.66 -5.52
CA GLY A 172 1.54 -15.41 -5.21
C GLY A 172 2.41 -14.27 -4.66
N THR A 173 1.78 -13.17 -4.29
CA THR A 173 2.42 -11.89 -3.92
C THR A 173 3.28 -11.92 -2.65
N ARG A 174 3.21 -12.99 -1.85
CA ARG A 174 4.16 -13.21 -0.74
C ARG A 174 5.60 -13.43 -1.21
N PHE A 175 5.79 -13.69 -2.51
CA PHE A 175 7.10 -13.72 -3.16
C PHE A 175 7.87 -12.40 -3.00
N ASN A 176 7.19 -11.25 -2.92
CA ASN A 176 7.83 -9.93 -2.75
C ASN A 176 8.65 -9.78 -1.45
N TRP A 177 8.50 -10.70 -0.48
CA TRP A 177 9.33 -10.71 0.73
C TRP A 177 10.72 -11.31 0.54
N ILE A 178 10.98 -11.91 -0.62
CA ILE A 178 12.29 -12.46 -0.98
C ILE A 178 13.09 -11.34 -1.65
N SER A 179 14.27 -11.05 -1.08
CA SER A 179 15.14 -10.00 -1.61
C SER A 179 15.97 -10.51 -2.77
N PHE A 180 15.92 -9.77 -3.87
CA PHE A 180 16.84 -9.86 -5.01
C PHE A 180 17.53 -8.53 -5.24
N LYS A 181 17.66 -7.72 -4.17
CA LYS A 181 18.20 -6.36 -4.24
C LYS A 181 19.61 -6.34 -4.83
N ASP A 182 20.40 -7.38 -4.59
CA ASP A 182 21.78 -7.48 -5.06
C ASP A 182 21.88 -7.77 -6.57
N GLN A 183 20.75 -8.03 -7.25
CA GLN A 183 20.66 -8.18 -8.70
C GLN A 183 20.30 -6.87 -9.42
N LEU A 184 20.01 -5.80 -8.67
CA LEU A 184 19.64 -4.51 -9.25
C LEU A 184 20.89 -3.77 -9.76
N ASP A 185 20.77 -3.15 -10.93
CA ASP A 185 21.81 -2.31 -11.51
C ASP A 185 21.96 -1.01 -10.69
N PRO A 186 23.09 -0.79 -10.00
CA PRO A 186 23.30 0.42 -9.21
C PRO A 186 23.19 1.73 -10.02
N ALA A 187 23.40 1.69 -11.34
CA ALA A 187 23.27 2.85 -12.20
C ALA A 187 21.82 3.35 -12.32
N LYS A 188 20.84 2.50 -12.06
CA LYS A 188 19.41 2.85 -12.06
C LYS A 188 18.88 3.35 -10.71
N ALA A 189 19.73 3.38 -9.69
CA ALA A 189 19.35 3.85 -8.36
C ALA A 189 19.02 5.35 -8.39
N ILE A 190 17.80 5.70 -7.96
CA ILE A 190 17.35 7.08 -7.81
C ILE A 190 17.72 7.57 -6.42
N LYS A 191 18.53 8.63 -6.35
CA LYS A 191 18.84 9.30 -5.09
C LYS A 191 17.59 9.97 -4.52
N ILE A 192 17.48 9.95 -3.20
CA ILE A 192 16.35 10.52 -2.47
C ILE A 192 16.86 11.43 -1.35
N PRO A 193 16.06 12.41 -0.91
CA PRO A 193 16.40 13.18 0.28
C PRO A 193 16.35 12.29 1.53
N GLN A 194 16.97 12.78 2.60
CA GLN A 194 16.76 12.21 3.93
C GLN A 194 15.39 12.64 4.45
N PHE A 195 14.67 11.73 5.10
CA PHE A 195 13.36 12.00 5.66
C PHE A 195 13.36 11.94 7.19
N LYS A 196 12.57 12.80 7.83
CA LYS A 196 12.16 12.69 9.23
C LYS A 196 10.73 12.18 9.31
N ARG A 197 10.35 11.66 10.49
CA ARG A 197 8.96 11.32 10.81
C ARG A 197 8.48 12.22 11.94
N ASP A 198 7.31 12.78 11.76
CA ASP A 198 6.57 13.48 12.80
C ASP A 198 5.44 12.58 13.28
N VAL A 199 5.43 12.25 14.57
CA VAL A 199 4.39 11.40 15.16
C VAL A 199 3.25 12.26 15.66
N LEU A 200 2.10 12.17 15.01
CA LEU A 200 0.87 12.80 15.49
C LEU A 200 0.18 11.91 16.53
N LEU A 201 0.10 10.60 16.26
CA LEU A 201 -0.46 9.60 17.17
C LEU A 201 0.40 8.33 17.14
N VAL A 202 0.66 7.77 18.31
CA VAL A 202 1.22 6.44 18.51
C VAL A 202 0.41 5.73 19.59
N ASP A 203 0.10 4.46 19.37
CA ASP A 203 -0.52 3.63 20.38
C ASP A 203 0.43 3.45 21.57
N LYS A 204 -0.01 3.87 22.75
CA LYS A 204 0.81 3.87 23.97
C LYS A 204 1.20 2.45 24.40
N ASP A 205 0.32 1.49 24.13
CA ASP A 205 0.53 0.08 24.47
C ASP A 205 1.40 -0.65 23.45
N LYS A 206 1.83 0.03 22.37
CA LYS A 206 2.59 -0.54 21.26
C LYS A 206 1.90 -1.78 20.67
N ASN A 207 0.58 -1.83 20.71
CA ASN A 207 -0.25 -2.91 20.19
C ASN A 207 -0.84 -2.49 18.84
N GLN A 208 -0.30 -3.06 17.77
CA GLN A 208 -0.76 -2.77 16.42
C GLN A 208 -2.24 -3.11 16.20
N TRP A 209 -2.84 -3.96 17.03
CA TRP A 209 -4.23 -4.40 16.89
C TRP A 209 -5.23 -3.56 17.70
N ASN A 210 -4.78 -2.50 18.35
CA ASN A 210 -5.66 -1.59 19.08
C ASN A 210 -6.55 -0.79 18.11
N VAL A 211 -7.76 -0.46 18.59
CA VAL A 211 -8.81 0.30 17.88
C VAL A 211 -9.35 1.38 18.82
N ALA A 212 -9.97 2.40 18.25
CA ALA A 212 -10.52 3.56 18.95
C ALA A 212 -9.51 4.29 19.86
N GLU A 213 -8.22 4.26 19.50
CA GLU A 213 -7.14 4.92 20.25
C GLU A 213 -7.02 6.41 19.93
N ALA A 214 -7.55 6.85 18.80
CA ALA A 214 -7.46 8.24 18.37
C ALA A 214 -8.57 9.09 19.02
N PRO A 215 -8.26 9.99 19.98
CA PRO A 215 -9.12 11.12 20.34
C PRO A 215 -9.71 11.86 19.14
N THR A 216 -10.91 12.42 19.30
CA THR A 216 -11.62 13.18 18.25
C THR A 216 -10.80 14.35 17.69
N LYS A 217 -9.90 14.95 18.50
CA LYS A 217 -8.98 16.01 18.05
C LYS A 217 -8.03 15.59 16.93
N TYR A 218 -7.78 14.28 16.75
CA TYR A 218 -6.82 13.82 15.74
C TYR A 218 -7.32 13.98 14.31
N ARG A 219 -8.65 14.05 14.09
CA ARG A 219 -9.21 14.49 12.80
C ARG A 219 -8.67 15.86 12.40
N ARG A 220 -8.92 16.89 13.22
CA ARG A 220 -8.43 18.24 12.98
C ARG A 220 -6.91 18.34 13.00
N SER A 221 -6.22 17.45 13.74
CA SER A 221 -4.75 17.42 13.77
C SER A 221 -4.18 16.91 12.44
N SER A 222 -4.79 15.89 11.84
CA SER A 222 -4.42 15.40 10.51
C SER A 222 -4.72 16.43 9.42
N GLU A 223 -5.90 17.06 9.43
CA GLU A 223 -6.23 18.16 8.51
C GLU A 223 -5.21 19.31 8.61
N LYS A 224 -4.87 19.74 9.83
CA LYS A 224 -3.85 20.78 10.07
C LYS A 224 -2.48 20.36 9.56
N ALA A 225 -2.09 19.10 9.76
CA ALA A 225 -0.81 18.59 9.28
C ALA A 225 -0.74 18.57 7.73
N LEU A 226 -1.83 18.18 7.07
CA LEU A 226 -1.96 18.22 5.61
C LEU A 226 -1.79 19.66 5.09
N VAL A 227 -2.51 20.62 5.66
CA VAL A 227 -2.47 22.03 5.20
C VAL A 227 -1.14 22.70 5.53
N LYS A 228 -0.64 22.52 6.76
CA LYS A 228 0.57 23.20 7.24
C LYS A 228 1.81 22.71 6.52
N ASN A 229 2.01 21.40 6.50
CA ASN A 229 3.22 20.79 5.96
C ASN A 229 3.06 20.43 4.49
N GLN A 230 1.84 20.61 3.93
CA GLN A 230 1.55 20.36 2.54
C GLN A 230 1.97 18.95 2.11
N ALA A 231 1.78 17.93 2.97
CA ALA A 231 2.31 16.59 2.73
C ALA A 231 1.34 15.50 3.22
N PRO A 232 1.31 14.30 2.60
CA PRO A 232 0.42 13.22 3.00
C PRO A 232 0.69 12.73 4.42
N VAL A 233 -0.37 12.27 5.08
CA VAL A 233 -0.33 11.68 6.42
C VAL A 233 -0.48 10.16 6.28
N LEU A 234 0.44 9.39 6.85
CA LEU A 234 0.30 7.93 6.94
C LEU A 234 -0.56 7.58 8.13
N VAL A 235 -1.59 6.77 7.91
CA VAL A 235 -2.49 6.27 8.96
C VAL A 235 -2.37 4.77 9.04
N ILE A 236 -2.14 4.27 10.25
CA ILE A 236 -2.21 2.84 10.59
C ILE A 236 -3.45 2.62 11.44
N TYR A 237 -4.25 1.65 11.04
CA TYR A 237 -5.54 1.37 11.65
C TYR A 237 -5.85 -0.12 11.64
N ASN A 238 -6.89 -0.51 12.38
CA ASN A 238 -7.49 -1.83 12.19
C ASN A 238 -8.93 -1.70 11.77
N HIS A 239 -9.33 -2.47 10.77
CA HIS A 239 -10.71 -2.63 10.35
C HIS A 239 -11.01 -4.11 10.15
N GLN A 240 -12.14 -4.57 10.70
CA GLN A 240 -12.61 -5.95 10.50
C GLN A 240 -11.56 -7.04 10.79
N GLY A 241 -10.68 -6.80 11.77
CA GLY A 241 -9.70 -7.78 12.22
C GLY A 241 -8.41 -7.80 11.39
N PHE A 242 -8.32 -6.90 10.41
CA PHE A 242 -7.14 -6.67 9.59
C PHE A 242 -6.43 -5.41 10.05
N TRP A 243 -5.12 -5.53 10.18
CA TRP A 243 -4.23 -4.40 10.40
C TRP A 243 -3.84 -3.83 9.05
N HIS A 244 -3.96 -2.52 8.89
CA HIS A 244 -3.75 -1.87 7.60
C HIS A 244 -3.09 -0.50 7.74
N ALA A 245 -2.45 -0.07 6.65
CA ALA A 245 -1.85 1.24 6.53
C ALA A 245 -2.21 1.85 5.18
N ASN A 246 -2.52 3.14 5.18
CA ASN A 246 -2.81 3.92 3.98
C ASN A 246 -2.26 5.34 4.12
N ILE A 247 -2.38 6.13 3.05
CA ILE A 247 -2.03 7.54 3.06
C ILE A 247 -3.29 8.38 2.92
N VAL A 248 -3.41 9.40 3.76
CA VAL A 248 -4.39 10.49 3.62
C VAL A 248 -3.67 11.64 2.93
N PHE A 249 -4.22 12.15 1.85
CA PHE A 249 -3.59 13.22 1.06
C PHE A 249 -4.52 14.43 0.81
N GLY A 250 -5.72 14.40 1.35
CA GLY A 250 -6.61 15.55 1.32
C GLY A 250 -7.90 15.29 2.08
N PHE A 251 -8.81 16.27 2.03
CA PHE A 251 -10.07 16.18 2.74
C PHE A 251 -11.11 17.16 2.18
N ASN A 252 -12.38 16.90 2.44
CA ASN A 252 -13.47 17.83 2.17
C ASN A 252 -14.53 17.74 3.26
N ASP A 253 -14.75 18.85 3.97
CA ASP A 253 -15.71 18.99 5.07
C ASP A 253 -17.18 18.91 4.61
N ASN A 254 -17.46 19.01 3.31
CA ASN A 254 -18.80 19.09 2.73
C ASN A 254 -19.27 17.80 2.05
N THR A 255 -18.37 16.84 1.78
CA THR A 255 -18.71 15.55 1.18
C THR A 255 -19.72 14.82 2.07
N LYS A 256 -20.94 14.59 1.60
CA LYS A 256 -21.97 13.87 2.38
C LYS A 256 -21.62 12.37 2.45
N HIS A 257 -22.12 11.64 3.43
CA HIS A 257 -21.93 10.18 3.51
C HIS A 257 -22.84 9.57 4.59
N GLU A 258 -22.88 8.24 4.66
CA GLU A 258 -23.67 7.47 5.65
C GLU A 258 -22.81 6.55 6.55
N CYS A 259 -21.63 6.99 6.96
CA CYS A 259 -20.64 6.25 7.78
C CYS A 259 -20.61 4.70 7.63
N PRO A 260 -20.61 4.12 6.41
CA PRO A 260 -20.71 2.67 6.23
C PRO A 260 -19.46 1.94 6.73
N PHE A 261 -18.29 2.60 6.70
CA PHE A 261 -17.04 1.96 7.07
C PHE A 261 -16.98 1.66 8.56
N VAL A 262 -17.44 2.59 9.40
CA VAL A 262 -17.46 2.44 10.86
C VAL A 262 -18.67 1.64 11.32
N SER A 263 -19.86 1.91 10.77
CA SER A 263 -21.10 1.23 11.20
C SER A 263 -21.09 -0.27 10.92
N SER A 264 -20.43 -0.72 9.84
CA SER A 264 -20.28 -2.15 9.52
C SER A 264 -19.27 -2.91 10.39
N PHE A 265 -18.48 -2.22 11.23
CA PHE A 265 -17.40 -2.84 11.99
C PHE A 265 -17.91 -3.83 13.04
N LYS A 266 -18.88 -3.43 13.86
CA LYS A 266 -19.42 -4.27 14.95
C LYS A 266 -20.17 -5.50 14.41
N PRO A 267 -21.09 -5.38 13.43
CA PRO A 267 -21.74 -6.54 12.82
C PRO A 267 -20.73 -7.60 12.33
N TYR A 268 -19.70 -7.18 11.59
CA TYR A 268 -18.66 -8.09 11.12
C TYR A 268 -17.91 -8.79 12.26
N MET A 269 -17.55 -8.04 13.31
CA MET A 269 -16.83 -8.59 14.46
C MET A 269 -17.66 -9.62 15.22
N ASP A 270 -18.96 -9.38 15.36
CA ASP A 270 -19.88 -10.30 16.02
C ASP A 270 -20.06 -11.57 15.20
N GLU A 271 -20.28 -11.43 13.89
CA GLU A 271 -20.38 -12.57 12.96
C GLU A 271 -19.13 -13.44 13.06
N ARG A 272 -17.93 -12.84 12.95
CA ARG A 272 -16.68 -13.59 13.04
C ARG A 272 -16.48 -14.24 14.41
N ALA A 273 -16.92 -13.61 15.49
CA ALA A 273 -16.88 -14.19 16.82
C ALA A 273 -17.83 -15.39 16.98
N GLN A 274 -19.02 -15.33 16.37
CA GLN A 274 -19.97 -16.44 16.35
C GLN A 274 -19.41 -17.62 15.55
N GLU A 275 -18.84 -17.37 14.37
CA GLU A 275 -18.15 -18.40 13.57
C GLU A 275 -17.06 -19.10 14.38
N LEU A 276 -16.17 -18.33 15.01
CA LEU A 276 -15.08 -18.87 15.83
C LEU A 276 -15.59 -19.67 17.04
N THR A 277 -16.76 -19.31 17.58
CA THR A 277 -17.41 -20.05 18.67
C THR A 277 -17.93 -21.40 18.17
N LYS A 278 -18.61 -21.43 17.01
CA LYS A 278 -19.05 -22.67 16.34
C LYS A 278 -17.87 -23.56 15.98
N GLU A 279 -16.79 -23.00 15.43
CA GLU A 279 -15.54 -23.74 15.18
C GLU A 279 -14.94 -24.33 16.47
N ALA A 280 -15.08 -23.62 17.60
CA ALA A 280 -14.57 -24.09 18.90
C ALA A 280 -15.38 -25.25 19.48
N GLU A 281 -16.69 -25.31 19.21
CA GLU A 281 -17.56 -26.41 19.59
C GLU A 281 -17.19 -27.71 18.87
N GLN A 282 -16.77 -27.59 17.61
CA GLN A 282 -16.33 -28.70 16.76
C GLN A 282 -14.86 -29.09 16.98
N ALA A 283 -14.10 -28.32 17.78
CA ALA A 283 -12.68 -28.56 17.97
C ALA A 283 -12.41 -29.79 18.84
N THR A 284 -11.69 -30.77 18.29
CA THR A 284 -11.34 -32.03 18.97
C THR A 284 -10.35 -31.87 20.12
N SER A 285 -9.53 -30.81 20.12
CA SER A 285 -8.56 -30.56 21.20
C SER A 285 -8.95 -29.40 22.10
N ALA A 286 -8.82 -29.59 23.42
CA ALA A 286 -9.06 -28.56 24.42
C ALA A 286 -8.18 -27.31 24.22
N LYS A 287 -6.95 -27.48 23.70
CA LYS A 287 -6.06 -26.36 23.35
C LYS A 287 -6.61 -25.54 22.18
N LYS A 288 -7.08 -26.20 21.10
CA LYS A 288 -7.68 -25.51 19.95
C LYS A 288 -8.99 -24.82 20.35
N LYS A 289 -9.85 -25.49 21.10
CA LYS A 289 -11.10 -24.91 21.65
C LYS A 289 -10.83 -23.63 22.44
N ARG A 290 -9.92 -23.68 23.43
CA ARG A 290 -9.54 -22.49 24.22
C ARG A 290 -8.98 -21.36 23.35
N SER A 291 -8.14 -21.67 22.37
CA SER A 291 -7.56 -20.68 21.45
C SER A 291 -8.63 -19.99 20.61
N LEU A 292 -9.60 -20.74 20.06
CA LEU A 292 -10.70 -20.21 19.27
C LEU A 292 -11.62 -19.32 20.10
N LEU A 293 -12.01 -19.76 21.31
CA LEU A 293 -12.82 -18.95 22.22
C LEU A 293 -12.11 -17.66 22.64
N ALA A 294 -10.80 -17.71 22.90
CA ALA A 294 -10.01 -16.51 23.17
C ALA A 294 -9.89 -15.57 21.96
N LYS A 295 -9.93 -16.09 20.73
CA LYS A 295 -10.03 -15.26 19.52
C LYS A 295 -11.42 -14.63 19.42
N ALA A 296 -12.50 -15.41 19.56
CA ALA A 296 -13.88 -14.91 19.51
C ALA A 296 -14.11 -13.76 20.51
N LYS A 297 -13.65 -13.93 21.76
CA LYS A 297 -13.71 -12.88 22.78
C LYS A 297 -13.01 -11.58 22.34
N ARG A 298 -11.81 -11.69 21.74
CA ARG A 298 -11.07 -10.52 21.25
C ARG A 298 -11.78 -9.80 20.10
N PHE A 299 -12.46 -10.53 19.22
CA PHE A 299 -13.29 -9.92 18.17
C PHE A 299 -14.45 -9.12 18.79
N GLN A 300 -15.18 -9.71 19.75
CA GLN A 300 -16.26 -9.03 20.47
C GLN A 300 -15.77 -7.79 21.23
N GLU A 301 -14.65 -7.90 21.96
CA GLU A 301 -14.06 -6.77 22.70
C GLU A 301 -13.71 -5.61 21.77
N ARG A 302 -13.10 -5.87 20.61
CA ARG A 302 -12.77 -4.83 19.62
C ARG A 302 -14.03 -4.22 19.00
N GLY A 303 -14.99 -5.06 18.60
CA GLY A 303 -16.28 -4.60 18.10
C GLY A 303 -16.98 -3.68 19.09
N ASN A 304 -17.09 -4.09 20.35
CA ASN A 304 -17.70 -3.29 21.42
C ASN A 304 -16.94 -1.98 21.65
N LYS A 305 -15.60 -2.00 21.57
CA LYS A 305 -14.78 -0.80 21.73
C LYS A 305 -15.03 0.22 20.62
N VAL A 306 -15.10 -0.25 19.37
CA VAL A 306 -15.43 0.60 18.21
C VAL A 306 -16.86 1.12 18.31
N GLN A 307 -17.84 0.25 18.59
CA GLN A 307 -19.24 0.65 18.75
C GLN A 307 -19.41 1.72 19.83
N LYS A 308 -18.83 1.50 21.01
CA LYS A 308 -18.85 2.47 22.11
C LYS A 308 -18.28 3.83 21.68
N ARG A 309 -17.20 3.84 20.90
CA ARG A 309 -16.65 5.10 20.39
C ARG A 309 -17.58 5.73 19.35
N PHE A 310 -18.14 4.93 18.45
CA PHE A 310 -19.07 5.41 17.43
C PHE A 310 -20.33 6.00 18.06
N ASP A 311 -20.90 5.37 19.08
CA ASP A 311 -22.06 5.87 19.83
C ASP A 311 -21.78 7.22 20.52
N GLN A 312 -20.53 7.48 20.90
CA GLN A 312 -20.12 8.75 21.52
C GLN A 312 -20.00 9.91 20.53
N ILE A 313 -19.61 9.63 19.28
CA ILE A 313 -19.31 10.67 18.28
C ILE A 313 -20.42 10.81 17.24
N GLY A 314 -21.22 9.77 17.03
CA GLY A 314 -22.22 9.68 15.97
C GLY A 314 -21.62 9.62 14.56
N CYS A 315 -22.49 9.67 13.56
CA CYS A 315 -22.10 9.94 12.18
C CYS A 315 -22.36 11.42 11.87
N ALA A 316 -21.34 12.16 11.46
CA ALA A 316 -21.49 13.57 11.09
C ALA A 316 -22.30 13.76 9.79
N ASN A 317 -22.49 12.70 8.99
CA ASN A 317 -23.12 12.69 7.66
C ASN A 317 -22.47 13.62 6.62
N LYS A 318 -21.32 14.20 6.97
CA LYS A 318 -20.48 15.02 6.09
C LYS A 318 -19.02 14.95 6.51
N GLY A 319 -18.12 15.24 5.58
CA GLY A 319 -16.69 15.26 5.85
C GLY A 319 -16.01 13.95 5.48
N ALA A 320 -15.07 13.99 4.54
CA ALA A 320 -14.30 12.82 4.13
C ALA A 320 -12.82 13.16 3.94
N PHE A 321 -11.96 12.21 4.25
CA PHE A 321 -10.56 12.17 3.84
C PHE A 321 -10.43 11.55 2.45
N TYR A 322 -9.45 12.03 1.68
CA TYR A 322 -8.98 11.39 0.46
C TYR A 322 -7.85 10.46 0.81
N VAL A 323 -8.00 9.20 0.43
CA VAL A 323 -7.13 8.11 0.84
C VAL A 323 -6.65 7.33 -0.39
N ARG A 324 -5.36 7.00 -0.42
CA ARG A 324 -4.81 6.00 -1.34
C ARG A 324 -4.58 4.73 -0.53
N ASP A 325 -5.17 3.64 -1.02
CA ASP A 325 -5.23 2.34 -0.36
C ASP A 325 -4.66 1.26 -1.29
N SER A 326 -4.21 0.12 -0.75
CA SER A 326 -3.65 -1.00 -1.52
C SER A 326 -4.50 -2.28 -1.50
N ILE A 327 -5.72 -2.25 -0.93
CA ILE A 327 -6.61 -3.44 -0.82
C ILE A 327 -7.90 -3.38 -1.62
N PHE A 328 -8.16 -2.31 -2.35
CA PHE A 328 -9.39 -2.11 -3.12
C PHE A 328 -9.03 -1.88 -4.60
N PRO A 329 -8.79 -2.95 -5.38
CA PRO A 329 -8.59 -2.84 -6.82
C PRO A 329 -9.82 -2.18 -7.44
N ASN A 330 -9.62 -1.31 -8.43
CA ASN A 330 -10.71 -0.60 -9.08
C ASN A 330 -10.70 -0.94 -10.58
N GLU A 331 -11.80 -1.48 -11.09
CA GLU A 331 -11.96 -1.88 -12.50
C GLU A 331 -11.75 -0.73 -13.51
N GLU A 332 -11.91 0.51 -13.07
CA GLU A 332 -11.65 1.71 -13.89
C GLU A 332 -10.16 2.03 -14.02
N MET A 333 -9.31 1.46 -13.15
CA MET A 333 -7.87 1.64 -13.20
C MET A 333 -7.21 0.68 -14.20
N PRO A 334 -6.00 0.95 -14.69
CA PRO A 334 -5.30 0.05 -15.60
C PRO A 334 -5.01 -1.32 -14.98
N LEU A 335 -4.94 -2.35 -15.84
CA LEU A 335 -4.45 -3.67 -15.45
C LEU A 335 -2.97 -3.60 -15.12
N TYR A 336 -2.59 -4.15 -13.98
CA TYR A 336 -1.21 -4.38 -13.59
C TYR A 336 -0.90 -5.87 -13.69
N ASP A 337 0.10 -6.20 -14.50
CA ASP A 337 0.54 -7.57 -14.70
C ASP A 337 1.56 -7.97 -13.64
N TYR A 338 1.21 -8.89 -12.75
CA TYR A 338 2.08 -9.30 -11.65
C TYR A 338 3.14 -10.32 -12.09
N ASP A 339 2.95 -10.99 -13.23
CA ASP A 339 3.80 -12.06 -13.72
C ASP A 339 3.69 -12.17 -15.24
N PHE A 340 4.64 -11.57 -15.94
CA PHE A 340 4.71 -11.56 -17.41
C PHE A 340 4.80 -12.96 -18.06
N THR A 341 4.99 -14.01 -17.26
CA THR A 341 5.05 -15.40 -17.73
C THR A 341 3.74 -16.15 -17.58
N GLN A 342 2.74 -15.57 -16.91
CA GLN A 342 1.45 -16.21 -16.60
C GLN A 342 0.28 -15.28 -16.87
N GLU A 343 -0.44 -15.55 -17.97
CA GLU A 343 -1.70 -14.87 -18.29
C GLU A 343 -2.77 -15.16 -17.22
N GLY A 344 -3.58 -14.16 -16.88
CA GLY A 344 -4.65 -14.25 -15.88
C GLY A 344 -4.21 -13.84 -14.47
N GLU A 345 -2.93 -13.54 -14.29
CA GLU A 345 -2.40 -13.04 -13.01
C GLU A 345 -2.48 -11.52 -12.87
N GLU A 346 -2.92 -10.83 -13.92
CA GLU A 346 -3.17 -9.40 -13.96
C GLU A 346 -4.33 -9.01 -13.05
N LYS A 347 -4.20 -7.82 -12.44
CA LYS A 347 -5.30 -7.23 -11.67
C LYS A 347 -5.24 -5.73 -11.75
N HIS A 348 -6.41 -5.10 -11.77
CA HIS A 348 -6.48 -3.65 -11.78
C HIS A 348 -5.76 -3.04 -10.57
N LEU A 349 -5.08 -1.92 -10.82
CA LEU A 349 -4.51 -1.10 -9.76
C LEU A 349 -5.59 -0.62 -8.80
N ASN A 350 -5.19 -0.22 -7.59
CA ASN A 350 -6.11 0.43 -6.67
C ASN A 350 -6.40 1.86 -7.12
N SER A 351 -7.58 2.38 -6.74
CA SER A 351 -7.89 3.79 -6.94
C SER A 351 -6.86 4.67 -6.24
N SER A 352 -6.41 5.70 -6.94
CA SER A 352 -5.57 6.75 -6.34
C SER A 352 -6.34 7.63 -5.35
N LEU A 353 -7.68 7.63 -5.42
CA LEU A 353 -8.54 8.37 -4.51
C LEU A 353 -9.72 7.52 -4.06
N ILE A 354 -9.80 7.34 -2.75
CA ILE A 354 -10.90 6.71 -2.04
C ILE A 354 -11.37 7.65 -0.95
N LEU A 355 -12.69 7.82 -0.83
CA LEU A 355 -13.28 8.59 0.25
C LEU A 355 -13.38 7.74 1.52
N ARG A 356 -12.95 8.33 2.64
CA ARG A 356 -13.14 7.76 3.98
C ARG A 356 -13.76 8.80 4.90
N GLU A 357 -14.90 8.48 5.48
CA GLU A 357 -15.56 9.29 6.52
C GLU A 357 -14.57 9.68 7.64
N TYR A 358 -14.73 10.87 8.21
CA TYR A 358 -13.85 11.33 9.28
C TYR A 358 -13.87 10.45 10.54
N GLU A 359 -15.00 9.81 10.80
CA GLU A 359 -15.22 8.90 11.91
C GLU A 359 -14.23 7.73 11.85
N TRP A 360 -13.91 7.23 10.65
CA TRP A 360 -12.96 6.12 10.44
C TRP A 360 -11.64 6.36 11.17
N LEU A 361 -11.07 7.57 11.05
CA LEU A 361 -9.79 7.88 11.69
C LEU A 361 -9.91 7.73 13.23
N THR A 362 -10.99 8.23 13.81
CA THR A 362 -11.16 8.24 15.28
C THR A 362 -11.51 6.89 15.87
N THR A 363 -12.20 6.03 15.10
CA THR A 363 -12.66 4.73 15.57
C THR A 363 -11.69 3.60 15.29
N SER A 364 -10.84 3.73 14.27
CA SER A 364 -9.98 2.64 13.80
C SER A 364 -8.48 2.90 13.90
N ALA A 365 -8.04 4.16 13.83
CA ALA A 365 -6.61 4.47 13.80
C ALA A 365 -5.93 4.26 15.15
N ASN A 366 -4.69 3.80 15.09
CA ASN A 366 -3.82 3.62 16.24
C ASN A 366 -2.44 4.25 16.05
N HIS A 367 -1.99 4.53 14.82
CA HIS A 367 -0.85 5.38 14.57
C HIS A 367 -1.16 6.36 13.44
N ILE A 368 -0.66 7.58 13.59
CA ILE A 368 -0.75 8.63 12.58
C ILE A 368 0.61 9.32 12.57
N ILE A 369 1.27 9.29 11.42
CA ILE A 369 2.57 9.93 11.25
C ILE A 369 2.58 10.75 9.96
N GLN A 370 3.46 11.75 9.91
CA GLN A 370 3.80 12.43 8.68
C GLN A 370 5.28 12.20 8.40
N ILE A 371 5.61 11.98 7.13
CA ILE A 371 6.99 11.82 6.69
C ILE A 371 7.35 13.06 5.89
N LEU A 372 8.44 13.72 6.26
CA LEU A 372 8.85 15.02 5.72
C LEU A 372 10.35 14.98 5.37
N PRO A 373 10.85 15.80 4.42
CA PRO A 373 12.28 16.00 4.25
C PRO A 373 12.92 16.47 5.56
N ALA A 374 14.11 15.94 5.86
CA ALA A 374 14.81 16.26 7.11
C ALA A 374 15.39 17.69 7.13
N ASN A 375 15.61 18.29 5.96
CA ASN A 375 16.28 19.58 5.78
C ASN A 375 15.31 20.77 5.60
N GLU A 376 14.02 20.58 5.87
CA GLU A 376 13.00 21.65 5.90
C GLU A 376 12.61 22.05 7.33
#